data_AF-A0A7T4QXY3-F1
#
_entry.id   AF-A0A7T4QXY3-F1
#
_cell.length_a   1.000
_cell.length_b   1.000
_cell.length_c   1.000
_cell.angle_alpha   90.00
_cell.angle_beta   90.00
_cell.angle_gamma   90.00
#
_symmetry.space_group_name_H-M   'P 1'
#
loop_
_entity.id
_entity.type
_entity.pdbx_description
1 polymer ?
#
loop_
_entity_poly.entity_id
_entity_poly.type
_entity_poly.pdbx_seq_one_letter_code
_entity_poly.pdbx_strand_id
1 'polypeptide(L)'
;MSEHRSGINPGFLTKHTLSLCGINENNTKAIVEEIDELPCVDSVQFDARRKTLKIAYDASHHNIDEMIAIVEKHGAAIKDSWWSRTRLSWQRQTDENIGDNAKHEAHCCNKMPPH
;
A
#
# COMPACT_ATOMS: atom_id res chain seq x y z
N MET A 1 3.22 24.58 5.76
CA MET A 1 2.15 23.57 5.84
C MET A 1 2.43 22.58 4.72
N SER A 2 2.49 21.29 5.00
CA SER A 2 2.63 20.29 3.93
C SER A 2 1.29 20.24 3.20
N GLU A 3 1.26 20.71 1.96
CA GLU A 3 0.07 20.60 1.12
C GLU A 3 -0.05 19.14 0.66
N HIS A 4 -1.12 18.48 1.10
CA HIS A 4 -1.44 17.12 0.70
C HIS A 4 -2.34 17.13 -0.54
N ARG A 5 -2.25 16.09 -1.36
CA ARG A 5 -3.17 15.93 -2.51
C ARG A 5 -4.63 15.86 -2.02
N SER A 6 -5.55 16.36 -2.84
CA SER A 6 -6.98 16.32 -2.52
C SER A 6 -7.46 14.88 -2.35
N GLY A 7 -8.23 14.62 -1.28
CA GLY A 7 -8.71 13.27 -0.95
C GLY A 7 -7.84 12.51 0.05
N ILE A 8 -6.66 13.02 0.42
CA ILE A 8 -5.84 12.44 1.49
C ILE A 8 -6.40 12.80 2.86
N ASN A 9 -6.62 11.80 3.72
CA ASN A 9 -6.83 12.03 5.15
C ASN A 9 -5.48 12.02 5.88
N PRO A 10 -5.00 13.17 6.40
CA PRO A 10 -3.71 13.24 7.09
C PRO A 10 -3.62 12.33 8.33
N GLY A 11 -4.76 11.95 8.93
CA GLY A 11 -4.82 11.03 10.06
C GLY A 11 -4.47 9.58 9.70
N PHE A 12 -4.58 9.21 8.43
CA PHE A 12 -4.23 7.89 7.91
C PHE A 12 -3.03 7.91 6.95
N LEU A 13 -2.35 9.06 6.80
CA LEU A 13 -1.19 9.18 5.93
C LEU A 13 -0.02 8.36 6.46
N THR A 14 0.40 7.35 5.70
CA THR A 14 1.61 6.57 5.96
C THR A 14 2.70 6.87 4.94
N LYS A 15 3.96 6.65 5.32
CA LYS A 15 5.13 6.89 4.47
C LYS A 15 6.05 5.67 4.51
N HIS A 16 6.45 5.20 3.33
CA HIS A 16 7.33 4.05 3.18
C HIS A 16 8.53 4.37 2.30
N THR A 17 9.65 3.72 2.59
CA THR A 17 10.85 3.73 1.74
C THR A 17 11.20 2.30 1.39
N LEU A 18 11.07 1.97 0.11
CA LEU A 18 11.29 0.64 -0.44
C LEU A 18 12.61 0.62 -1.21
N SER A 19 13.54 -0.25 -0.83
CA SER A 19 14.76 -0.47 -1.62
C SER A 19 14.46 -1.45 -2.75
N LEU A 20 14.81 -1.09 -3.99
CA LEU A 20 14.47 -1.85 -5.18
C LEU A 20 15.68 -2.56 -5.79
N CYS A 21 15.42 -3.70 -6.44
CA CYS A 21 16.34 -4.42 -7.32
C CYS A 21 15.64 -4.77 -8.65
N GLY A 22 16.41 -5.13 -9.68
CA GLY A 22 15.84 -5.40 -11.02
C GLY A 22 15.33 -4.16 -11.77
N ILE A 23 15.72 -2.96 -11.32
CA ILE A 23 15.27 -1.70 -11.91
C ILE A 23 16.11 -1.27 -13.13
N ASN A 24 15.44 -0.66 -14.10
CA ASN A 24 15.96 0.06 -15.24
C ASN A 24 15.12 1.35 -15.45
N GLU A 25 15.49 2.21 -16.39
CA GLU A 25 14.79 3.49 -16.60
C GLU A 25 13.32 3.30 -16.99
N ASN A 26 13.01 2.33 -17.86
CA ASN A 26 11.65 2.10 -18.35
C ASN A 26 10.73 1.60 -17.23
N ASN A 27 11.13 0.56 -16.49
CA ASN A 27 10.27 0.03 -15.43
C ASN A 27 10.17 0.98 -14.25
N THR A 28 11.24 1.70 -13.90
CA THR A 28 11.20 2.71 -12.84
C THR A 28 10.19 3.79 -13.17
N LYS A 29 10.19 4.27 -14.41
CA LYS A 29 9.21 5.26 -14.88
C LYS A 29 7.78 4.70 -14.78
N ALA A 30 7.53 3.49 -15.28
CA ALA A 30 6.22 2.87 -15.26
C ALA A 30 5.69 2.62 -13.83
N ILE A 31 6.56 2.23 -12.89
CA ILE A 31 6.23 2.05 -11.48
C ILE A 31 5.81 3.37 -10.84
N VAL A 32 6.61 4.42 -11.07
CA VAL A 32 6.33 5.75 -10.50
C VAL A 32 5.03 6.31 -11.07
N GLU A 33 4.82 6.21 -12.39
CA GLU A 33 3.59 6.67 -13.05
C GLU A 33 2.36 5.94 -12.51
N GLU A 34 2.38 4.60 -12.47
CA GLU A 34 1.22 3.84 -12.00
C GLU A 34 0.88 4.12 -10.53
N ILE A 35 1.87 4.26 -9.65
CA ILE A 35 1.63 4.59 -8.23
C ILE A 35 1.16 6.05 -8.07
N ASP A 36 1.68 6.99 -8.87
CA ASP A 36 1.29 8.40 -8.77
C ASP A 36 -0.15 8.65 -9.24
N GLU A 37 -0.66 7.81 -10.14
CA GLU A 37 -2.03 7.85 -10.67
C GLU A 37 -3.06 7.21 -9.74
N LEU A 38 -2.63 6.46 -8.71
CA LEU A 38 -3.57 5.89 -7.75
C LEU A 38 -4.29 7.00 -6.96
N PRO A 39 -5.61 6.88 -6.76
CA PRO A 39 -6.32 7.76 -5.83
C PRO A 39 -5.72 7.60 -4.44
N CYS A 40 -5.83 8.61 -3.58
CA CYS A 40 -5.34 8.52 -2.20
C CYS A 40 -3.84 8.21 -2.03
N VAL A 41 -3.03 8.35 -3.10
CA VAL A 41 -1.57 8.48 -3.01
C VAL A 41 -1.21 9.96 -2.95
N ASP A 42 -0.47 10.34 -1.92
CA ASP A 42 -0.06 11.73 -1.65
C ASP A 42 1.20 12.09 -2.45
N SER A 43 2.18 11.17 -2.49
CA SER A 43 3.39 11.35 -3.29
C SER A 43 4.14 10.06 -3.55
N VAL A 44 4.80 9.99 -4.69
CA VAL A 44 5.79 8.96 -5.01
C VAL A 44 7.04 9.60 -5.60
N GLN A 45 8.21 9.18 -5.12
CA GLN A 45 9.50 9.70 -5.56
C GLN A 45 10.53 8.57 -5.62
N PHE A 46 11.25 8.49 -6.74
CA PHE A 46 12.33 7.53 -6.89
C PHE A 46 13.70 8.20 -6.75
N ASP A 47 14.54 7.65 -5.88
CA ASP A 47 15.94 8.05 -5.71
C ASP A 47 16.84 7.05 -6.45
N ALA A 48 17.33 7.47 -7.63
CA ALA A 48 18.18 6.63 -8.48
C ALA A 48 19.54 6.29 -7.86
N ARG A 49 20.10 7.18 -7.01
CA ARG A 49 21.40 6.92 -6.36
C ARG A 49 21.27 5.81 -5.34
N ARG A 50 20.19 5.83 -4.56
CA ARG A 50 19.93 4.85 -3.50
C ARG A 50 19.15 3.64 -3.98
N LYS A 51 18.60 3.69 -5.18
CA LYS A 51 17.65 2.71 -5.73
C LYS A 51 16.45 2.52 -4.79
N THR A 52 15.92 3.63 -4.26
CA THR A 52 14.82 3.61 -3.29
C THR A 52 13.60 4.36 -3.80
N LEU A 53 12.44 3.74 -3.65
CA LEU A 53 11.13 4.32 -3.91
C LEU A 53 10.53 4.83 -2.60
N LYS A 54 10.26 6.12 -2.51
CA LYS A 54 9.57 6.75 -1.38
C LYS A 54 8.12 6.96 -1.78
N ILE A 55 7.20 6.48 -0.94
CA ILE A 55 5.76 6.54 -1.21
C ILE A 55 5.07 7.09 0.04
N ALA A 56 4.10 7.97 -0.16
CA ALA A 56 3.17 8.40 0.85
C ALA A 56 1.73 8.17 0.35
N TYR A 57 0.91 7.48 1.13
CA TYR A 57 -0.46 7.15 0.76
C TYR A 57 -1.37 7.09 1.99
N ASP A 58 -2.68 7.16 1.76
CA ASP A 58 -3.69 6.99 2.80
C ASP A 58 -3.91 5.49 3.11
N ALA A 59 -3.52 5.08 4.31
CA ALA A 59 -3.57 3.68 4.74
C ALA A 59 -4.99 3.14 5.00
N SER A 60 -6.03 3.99 4.92
CA SER A 60 -7.42 3.53 4.94
C SER A 60 -7.90 3.02 3.58
N HIS A 61 -7.17 3.33 2.49
CA HIS A 61 -7.52 2.93 1.12
C HIS A 61 -6.50 1.98 0.51
N HIS A 62 -5.22 2.14 0.85
CA HIS A 62 -4.12 1.36 0.29
C HIS A 62 -3.31 0.67 1.38
N ASN A 63 -2.55 -0.34 0.98
CA ASN A 63 -1.57 -0.99 1.85
C ASN A 63 -0.22 -1.17 1.12
N ILE A 64 0.81 -1.54 1.89
CA ILE A 64 2.17 -1.64 1.35
C ILE A 64 2.32 -2.80 0.36
N ASP A 65 1.52 -3.87 0.50
CA ASP A 65 1.57 -5.03 -0.38
C ASP A 65 1.04 -4.69 -1.78
N GLU A 66 0.02 -3.84 -1.88
CA GLU A 66 -0.46 -3.30 -3.16
C GLU A 66 0.65 -2.52 -3.88
N MET A 67 1.36 -1.64 -3.16
CA MET A 67 2.49 -0.89 -3.73
C MET A 67 3.60 -1.83 -4.22
N ILE A 68 3.85 -2.91 -3.47
CA ILE A 68 4.86 -3.92 -3.84
C ILE A 68 4.40 -4.73 -5.06
N ALA A 69 3.12 -5.09 -5.14
CA ALA A 69 2.56 -5.80 -6.29
C ALA A 69 2.71 -4.97 -7.58
N ILE A 70 2.56 -3.65 -7.52
CA ILE A 70 2.82 -2.75 -8.66
C ILE A 70 4.31 -2.77 -9.05
N VAL A 71 5.22 -2.74 -8.07
CA VAL A 71 6.66 -2.87 -8.34
C VAL A 71 6.98 -4.19 -9.06
N GLU A 72 6.42 -5.30 -8.57
CA GLU A 72 6.62 -6.65 -9.14
C GLU A 72 5.99 -6.80 -10.52
N LYS A 73 4.81 -6.20 -10.75
CA LYS A 73 4.13 -6.15 -12.06
C LYS A 73 5.01 -5.56 -13.16
N HIS A 74 5.86 -4.59 -12.82
CA HIS A 74 6.80 -3.95 -13.76
C HIS A 74 8.18 -4.61 -13.80
N GLY A 75 8.34 -5.80 -13.20
CA GLY A 75 9.57 -6.60 -13.27
C GLY A 75 10.69 -6.11 -12.36
N ALA A 76 10.42 -5.20 -11.44
CA ALA A 76 11.31 -4.87 -10.33
C ALA A 76 10.94 -5.69 -9.10
N ALA A 77 11.79 -5.69 -8.07
CA ALA A 77 11.49 -6.36 -6.81
C ALA A 77 12.01 -5.55 -5.62
N ILE A 78 11.46 -5.84 -4.44
CA ILE A 78 11.94 -5.27 -3.19
C ILE A 78 13.19 -6.05 -2.76
N LYS A 79 14.24 -5.34 -2.36
CA LYS A 79 15.49 -5.95 -1.91
C LYS A 79 15.25 -6.84 -0.68
N ASP A 80 15.59 -8.12 -0.83
CA ASP A 80 15.25 -9.29 0.00
C ASP A 80 15.01 -9.05 1.50
N SER A 81 15.92 -8.38 2.22
CA SER A 81 15.94 -8.40 3.69
C SER A 81 14.71 -7.80 4.37
N TRP A 82 13.95 -6.95 3.68
CA TRP A 82 12.71 -6.37 4.18
C TRP A 82 11.47 -7.17 3.72
N TRP A 83 11.43 -7.57 2.45
CA TRP A 83 10.26 -8.22 1.85
C TRP A 83 9.95 -9.59 2.44
N SER A 84 10.96 -10.42 2.68
CA SER A 84 10.72 -11.76 3.23
C SER A 84 10.04 -11.68 4.60
N ARG A 85 10.37 -10.66 5.42
CA ARG A 85 9.73 -10.45 6.73
C ARG A 85 8.31 -9.91 6.60
N THR A 86 8.09 -8.94 5.72
CA THR A 86 6.76 -8.33 5.51
C THR A 86 5.76 -9.33 4.94
N ARG A 87 6.14 -10.11 3.92
CA ARG A 87 5.26 -11.13 3.31
C ARG A 87 4.87 -12.23 4.30
N LEU A 88 5.79 -12.64 5.18
CA LEU A 88 5.50 -13.59 6.26
C LEU A 88 4.57 -12.99 7.33
N SER A 89 4.74 -11.71 7.66
CA SER A 89 3.84 -11.01 8.58
C SER A 89 2.45 -10.81 7.99
N TRP A 90 2.36 -10.49 6.70
CA TRP A 90 1.10 -10.31 5.98
C TRP A 90 0.35 -11.63 5.77
N GLN A 91 1.03 -12.74 5.46
CA GLN A 91 0.37 -14.05 5.42
C GLN A 91 -0.30 -14.35 6.76
N ARG A 92 0.41 -14.12 7.87
CA ARG A 92 -0.15 -14.28 9.22
C ARG A 92 -1.32 -13.33 9.48
N GLN A 93 -1.19 -12.06 9.11
CA GLN A 93 -2.25 -11.07 9.30
C GLN A 93 -3.43 -11.28 8.35
N THR A 94 -3.22 -11.86 7.16
CA THR A 94 -4.29 -12.26 6.23
C THR A 94 -5.00 -13.51 6.71
N ASP A 95 -4.28 -14.49 7.28
CA ASP A 95 -4.91 -15.59 8.01
C ASP A 95 -5.77 -15.06 9.18
N GLU A 96 -5.30 -14.04 9.90
CA GLU A 96 -6.07 -13.36 10.96
C GLU A 96 -7.25 -12.53 10.38
N ASN A 97 -7.04 -11.77 9.31
CA ASN A 97 -8.04 -10.91 8.67
C ASN A 97 -9.11 -11.70 7.90
N ILE A 98 -8.79 -12.85 7.30
CA ILE A 98 -9.80 -13.76 6.75
C ILE A 98 -10.66 -14.31 7.90
N GLY A 99 -10.04 -14.57 9.06
CA GLY A 99 -10.75 -14.97 10.29
C GLY A 99 -11.68 -13.89 10.86
N ASP A 100 -11.33 -12.60 10.76
CA ASP A 100 -12.15 -11.48 11.25
C ASP A 100 -13.14 -10.94 10.21
N ASN A 101 -12.80 -10.97 8.92
CA ASN A 101 -13.68 -10.51 7.84
C ASN A 101 -14.75 -11.58 7.48
N ALA A 102 -14.45 -12.87 7.64
CA ALA A 102 -15.46 -13.94 7.53
C ALA A 102 -16.43 -14.01 8.72
N LYS A 103 -16.11 -13.33 9.84
CA LYS A 103 -17.02 -13.18 11.00
C LYS A 103 -17.93 -11.97 10.90
N HIS A 104 -17.64 -11.01 10.01
CA HIS A 104 -18.59 -9.95 9.68
C HIS A 104 -19.64 -10.47 8.70
N GLU A 105 -20.42 -11.46 9.13
CA GLU A 105 -21.78 -11.60 8.60
C GLU A 105 -22.52 -10.30 8.94
N ALA A 106 -23.07 -9.64 7.92
CA ALA A 106 -23.91 -8.46 8.08
C ALA A 106 -25.11 -8.83 8.97
N HIS A 107 -25.02 -8.53 10.26
CA HIS A 107 -26.15 -8.61 11.18
C HIS A 107 -27.10 -7.44 10.91
N CYS A 108 -27.70 -7.43 9.73
CA CYS A 108 -28.80 -6.56 9.36
C CYS A 108 -30.09 -7.26 9.79
N CYS A 109 -30.59 -6.95 10.97
CA CYS A 109 -31.99 -7.15 11.33
C CYS A 109 -32.39 -6.10 12.37
N ASN A 110 -32.99 -5.01 11.86
CA ASN A 110 -33.95 -4.21 12.60
C ASN A 110 -34.92 -5.13 13.36
N LYS A 111 -34.88 -5.13 14.69
CA LYS A 111 -36.09 -5.37 15.49
C LYS A 111 -36.43 -4.05 16.17
N MET A 112 -37.54 -3.46 15.73
CA MET A 112 -38.16 -2.29 16.37
C MET A 112 -38.47 -2.59 17.86
N PRO A 113 -38.40 -1.58 18.74
CA PRO A 113 -38.68 -1.77 20.15
C PRO A 113 -40.19 -2.07 20.36
N PRO A 114 -40.54 -2.94 21.34
CA PRO A 114 -41.93 -3.16 21.70
C PRO A 114 -42.51 -1.93 22.42
N HIS A 115 -43.79 -1.66 22.15
CA HIS A 115 -44.61 -0.62 22.78
C HIS A 115 -44.78 -0.81 24.29
#